data_AF-A0AAJ1Q4Y8-F1
#
_entry.id   AF-A0AAJ1Q4Y8-F1
#
_cell.length_a   1.000
_cell.length_b   1.000
_cell.length_c   1.000
_cell.angle_alpha   90.00
_cell.angle_beta   90.00
_cell.angle_gamma   90.00
#
_symmetry.space_group_name_H-M   'P 1'
#
loop_
_entity.id
_entity.type
_entity.pdbx_description
1 polymer ?
#
loop_
_entity_poly.entity_id
_entity_poly.type
_entity_poly.pdbx_seq_one_letter_code
_entity_poly.pdbx_strand_id
1 'polypeptide(L)'
;MKVTSNISPFPKQKTLSSTTEDTLIKMLDLSEQINQYIDRVVDLKKEINEAIIALGNEEEKTILEKRYVCFIVWEQIALDMGYSLQNCFKIHKRALSNIEVTS
;
A
#
# COMPACT_ATOMS: atom_id res chain seq x y z
N MET A 1 -40.10 49.23 -39.68
CA MET A 1 -38.66 48.90 -39.92
C MET A 1 -37.85 49.95 -39.16
N LYS A 2 -36.86 49.69 -38.30
CA LYS A 2 -36.01 48.53 -38.00
C LYS A 2 -35.85 48.42 -36.48
N VAL A 3 -35.85 47.19 -35.98
CA VAL A 3 -35.31 46.78 -34.69
C VAL A 3 -33.78 46.81 -34.81
N THR A 4 -33.09 47.33 -33.80
CA THR A 4 -31.68 46.99 -33.55
C THR A 4 -31.43 46.94 -32.05
N SER A 5 -31.64 45.74 -31.51
CA SER A 5 -31.09 45.27 -30.24
C SER A 5 -29.56 45.25 -30.33
N ASN A 6 -28.89 46.00 -29.45
CA ASN A 6 -27.44 46.01 -29.35
C ASN A 6 -26.96 44.77 -28.57
N ILE A 7 -26.79 43.66 -29.27
CA ILE A 7 -26.21 42.43 -28.73
C ILE A 7 -24.68 42.59 -28.81
N SER A 8 -24.04 42.78 -27.66
CA SER A 8 -22.59 42.81 -27.55
C SER A 8 -22.00 41.42 -27.88
N PRO A 9 -21.04 41.30 -28.80
CA PRO A 9 -20.48 40.01 -29.20
C PRO A 9 -19.23 39.71 -28.37
N PHE A 10 -19.39 39.50 -27.07
CA PHE A 10 -18.33 38.85 -26.28
C PHE A 10 -18.61 37.34 -26.25
N PRO A 11 -17.70 36.50 -26.76
CA PRO A 11 -17.84 35.07 -26.58
C PRO A 11 -17.83 34.78 -25.08
N LYS A 12 -18.85 34.06 -24.60
CA LYS A 12 -18.86 33.54 -23.22
C LYS A 12 -17.58 32.72 -23.04
N GLN A 13 -16.61 33.27 -22.33
CA GLN A 13 -15.43 32.51 -21.91
C GLN A 13 -15.94 31.35 -21.07
N LYS A 14 -15.92 30.14 -21.64
CA LYS A 14 -16.12 28.92 -20.86
C LYS A 14 -14.94 28.86 -19.91
N THR A 15 -15.22 29.10 -18.64
CA THR A 15 -14.30 29.18 -17.50
C THR A 15 -13.37 27.98 -17.46
N LEU A 16 -12.18 28.10 -18.08
CA LEU A 16 -11.08 27.12 -17.93
C LEU A 16 -10.75 26.87 -16.44
N SER A 17 -11.05 27.84 -15.57
CA SER A 17 -10.89 27.74 -14.12
C SER A 17 -11.66 26.58 -13.50
N SER A 18 -12.86 26.27 -14.00
CA SER A 18 -13.69 25.18 -13.45
C SER A 18 -13.07 23.80 -13.70
N THR A 19 -12.55 23.55 -14.90
CA THR A 19 -11.89 22.29 -15.23
C THR A 19 -10.58 22.11 -14.45
N THR A 20 -9.82 23.19 -14.24
CA THR A 20 -8.60 23.14 -13.43
C THR A 20 -8.91 22.91 -11.96
N GLU A 21 -9.96 23.55 -11.42
CA GLU A 21 -10.43 23.35 -10.05
C GLU A 21 -10.93 21.92 -9.81
N ASP A 22 -11.74 21.38 -10.72
CA ASP A 22 -12.19 19.99 -10.68
C ASP A 22 -11.02 18.99 -10.72
N THR A 23 -9.98 19.31 -11.51
CA THR A 23 -8.77 18.49 -11.60
C THR A 23 -7.97 18.55 -10.30
N LEU A 24 -7.87 19.72 -9.67
CA LEU A 24 -7.22 19.88 -8.38
C LEU A 24 -7.95 19.11 -7.28
N ILE A 25 -9.29 19.17 -7.26
CA ILE A 25 -10.11 18.40 -6.29
C ILE A 25 -9.86 16.90 -6.44
N LYS A 26 -9.87 16.37 -7.67
CA LYS A 26 -9.57 14.95 -7.92
C LYS A 26 -8.15 14.58 -7.51
N MET A 27 -7.18 15.46 -7.72
CA MET A 27 -5.80 15.22 -7.31
C MET A 27 -5.66 15.14 -5.78
N LEU A 28 -6.35 16.02 -5.05
CA LEU A 28 -6.38 15.99 -3.59
C LEU A 28 -7.04 14.71 -3.07
N ASP A 29 -8.17 14.32 -3.65
CA ASP A 29 -8.86 13.06 -3.30
C ASP A 29 -7.99 11.82 -3.56
N LEU A 30 -7.31 11.75 -4.70
CA LEU A 30 -6.37 10.65 -4.98
C LEU A 30 -5.17 10.63 -4.01
N SER A 31 -4.66 11.81 -3.63
CA SER A 31 -3.57 11.91 -2.64
C SER A 31 -4.02 11.38 -1.28
N GLU A 32 -5.24 11.72 -0.87
CA GLU A 32 -5.85 11.23 0.36
C GLU A 32 -6.06 9.71 0.32
N GLN A 33 -6.54 9.17 -0.80
CA GLN A 33 -6.68 7.72 -0.98
C GLN A 33 -5.35 6.98 -0.89
N ILE A 34 -4.27 7.56 -1.45
CA ILE A 34 -2.92 7.00 -1.34
C ILE A 34 -2.46 6.99 0.12
N ASN A 35 -2.68 8.08 0.86
CA ASN A 35 -2.33 8.14 2.29
C ASN A 35 -3.07 7.06 3.08
N GLN A 36 -4.38 6.93 2.89
CA GLN A 36 -5.17 5.89 3.54
C GLN A 36 -4.70 4.47 3.17
N TYR A 37 -4.26 4.26 1.93
CA TYR A 37 -3.68 2.98 1.54
C TYR A 37 -2.35 2.72 2.24
N ILE A 38 -1.48 3.73 2.35
CA ILE A 38 -0.22 3.64 3.11
C ILE A 38 -0.51 3.29 4.57
N ASP A 39 -1.46 3.98 5.20
CA ASP A 39 -1.83 3.74 6.60
C ASP A 39 -2.29 2.29 6.80
N ARG A 40 -3.17 1.79 5.93
CA ARG A 40 -3.62 0.38 5.98
C ARG A 40 -2.46 -0.60 5.86
N VAL A 41 -1.49 -0.33 4.99
CA VAL A 41 -0.32 -1.21 4.83
C VAL A 41 0.57 -1.15 6.07
N VAL A 42 0.77 0.03 6.65
CA VAL A 42 1.54 0.20 7.88
C VAL A 42 0.88 -0.56 9.03
N ASP A 43 -0.43 -0.40 9.21
CA ASP A 43 -1.20 -1.09 10.25
C ASP A 43 -1.15 -2.60 10.08
N LEU A 44 -1.34 -3.11 8.85
CA LEU A 44 -1.27 -4.54 8.57
C LEU A 44 0.13 -5.11 8.84
N LYS A 45 1.18 -4.39 8.44
CA LYS A 45 2.56 -4.82 8.73
C LYS A 45 2.83 -4.85 10.23
N LYS A 46 2.25 -3.91 10.99
CA LYS A 46 2.38 -3.87 12.45
C LYS A 46 1.69 -5.08 13.08
N GLU A 47 0.46 -5.39 12.68
CA GLU A 47 -0.28 -6.57 13.15
C GLU A 47 0.49 -7.87 12.87
N ILE A 48 1.00 -8.03 11.65
CA ILE A 48 1.84 -9.18 11.28
C ILE A 48 3.10 -9.24 12.16
N ASN A 49 3.76 -8.11 12.38
CA ASN A 49 4.98 -8.06 13.17
C ASN A 49 4.74 -8.41 14.64
N GLU A 50 3.62 -7.99 15.21
CA GLU A 50 3.22 -8.36 16.57
C GLU A 50 3.02 -9.87 16.72
N ALA A 51 2.33 -10.50 15.75
CA ALA A 51 2.18 -11.96 15.70
C ALA A 51 3.54 -12.69 15.56
N ILE A 52 4.47 -12.13 14.78
CA ILE A 52 5.82 -12.69 14.63
C ILE A 52 6.62 -12.57 15.93
N ILE A 53 6.60 -11.42 16.60
CA ILE A 53 7.36 -11.18 17.84
C ILE A 53 6.94 -12.14 18.96
N ALA A 54 5.67 -12.56 18.99
CA ALA A 54 5.13 -13.51 19.96
C ALA A 54 5.73 -14.93 19.83
N LEU A 55 6.35 -15.29 18.71
CA LEU A 55 6.99 -16.59 18.54
C LEU A 55 8.16 -16.76 19.52
N GLY A 56 8.44 -18.01 19.92
CA GLY A 56 9.58 -18.32 20.78
C GLY A 56 10.92 -18.49 20.04
N ASN A 57 10.88 -18.84 18.75
CA ASN A 57 12.05 -19.24 17.98
C ASN A 57 12.53 -18.12 17.04
N GLU A 58 13.80 -17.73 17.16
CA GLU A 58 14.37 -16.61 16.40
C GLU A 58 14.50 -16.87 14.88
N GLU A 59 14.78 -18.11 14.47
CA GLU A 59 14.83 -18.47 13.05
C GLU A 59 13.43 -18.39 12.41
N GLU A 60 12.39 -18.79 13.16
CA GLU A 60 11.00 -18.66 12.75
C GLU A 60 10.59 -17.19 12.63
N LYS A 61 11.03 -16.33 13.55
CA LYS A 61 10.81 -14.87 13.44
C LYS A 61 11.45 -14.30 12.20
N THR A 62 12.75 -14.58 12.04
CA THR A 62 13.57 -14.04 10.94
C THR A 62 12.98 -14.40 9.58
N ILE A 63 12.55 -15.66 9.40
CA ILE A 63 12.01 -16.09 8.11
C ILE A 63 10.68 -15.42 7.79
N LEU A 64 9.80 -15.24 8.78
CA LEU A 64 8.51 -14.60 8.61
C LEU A 64 8.64 -13.09 8.42
N GLU A 65 9.52 -12.43 9.17
CA GLU A 65 9.80 -11.01 9.02
C GLU A 65 10.33 -10.72 7.61
N LYS A 66 11.35 -11.46 7.17
CA LYS A 66 11.88 -11.33 5.81
C LYS A 66 10.80 -11.57 4.75
N ARG A 67 9.94 -12.58 4.94
CA ARG A 67 8.93 -12.94 3.94
C ARG A 67 7.74 -11.99 3.89
N TYR A 68 7.20 -11.59 5.04
CA TYR A 68 5.90 -10.90 5.14
C TYR A 68 6.00 -9.44 5.56
N VAL A 69 7.08 -9.02 6.22
CA VAL A 69 7.31 -7.61 6.60
C VAL A 69 8.24 -6.93 5.58
N CYS A 70 9.30 -7.60 5.15
CA CYS A 70 10.28 -7.05 4.20
C CYS A 70 10.01 -7.44 2.74
N PHE A 71 9.05 -8.33 2.48
CA PHE A 71 8.66 -8.82 1.15
C PHE A 71 9.82 -9.38 0.31
N ILE A 72 10.76 -10.06 0.96
CA ILE A 72 11.92 -10.66 0.30
C ILE A 72 11.52 -11.97 -0.40
N VAL A 73 12.13 -12.22 -1.57
CA VAL A 73 11.95 -13.47 -2.33
C VAL A 73 12.71 -14.62 -1.68
N TRP A 74 12.24 -15.86 -1.88
CA TRP A 74 12.76 -17.03 -1.19
C TRP A 74 14.25 -17.28 -1.43
N GLU A 75 14.71 -17.01 -2.64
CA GLU A 75 16.10 -17.17 -3.05
C GLU A 75 17.01 -16.25 -2.22
N GLN A 76 16.61 -14.99 -2.04
CA GLN A 76 17.36 -14.03 -1.23
C GLN A 76 17.25 -14.36 0.27
N ILE A 77 16.10 -14.82 0.76
CA ILE A 77 15.95 -15.29 2.14
C ILE A 77 16.91 -16.46 2.41
N ALA A 78 17.00 -17.41 1.50
CA ALA A 78 17.90 -18.56 1.61
C ALA A 78 19.37 -18.14 1.65
N LEU A 79 19.76 -17.18 0.81
CA LEU A 79 21.10 -16.58 0.83
C LEU A 79 21.37 -15.85 2.16
N ASP A 80 20.45 -14.99 2.60
CA ASP A 80 20.59 -14.20 3.82
C ASP A 80 20.70 -15.08 5.08
N MET A 81 19.95 -16.18 5.12
CA MET A 81 19.93 -17.11 6.25
C MET A 81 21.01 -18.21 6.16
N GLY A 82 21.75 -18.29 5.06
CA GLY A 82 22.75 -19.35 4.84
C GLY A 82 22.14 -20.75 4.72
N TYR A 83 20.90 -20.86 4.24
CA TYR A 83 20.17 -22.11 4.11
C TYR A 83 19.87 -22.47 2.65
N SER A 84 19.55 -23.75 2.42
CA SER A 84 18.91 -24.16 1.18
C SER A 84 17.45 -23.70 1.16
N LEU A 85 16.89 -23.48 -0.03
CA LEU A 85 15.45 -23.18 -0.21
C LEU A 85 14.56 -24.19 0.52
N GLN A 86 14.90 -25.48 0.47
CA GLN A 86 14.16 -26.54 1.14
C GLN A 86 14.13 -26.37 2.67
N ASN A 87 15.25 -25.97 3.27
CA ASN A 87 15.31 -25.70 4.70
C ASN A 87 14.50 -24.45 5.05
N CYS A 88 14.58 -23.39 4.25
CA CYS A 88 13.72 -22.21 4.41
C CYS A 88 12.24 -22.59 4.42
N PHE A 89 11.76 -23.38 3.45
CA PHE A 89 10.36 -23.83 3.44
C PHE A 89 9.98 -24.69 4.66
N LYS A 90 10.90 -25.52 5.17
CA LYS A 90 10.65 -26.30 6.40
C LYS A 90 10.50 -25.39 7.62
N ILE A 91 11.40 -24.42 7.79
CA ILE A 91 11.34 -23.46 8.90
C ILE A 91 10.07 -22.61 8.77
N HIS A 92 9.76 -22.13 7.56
CA HIS A 92 8.55 -21.37 7.26
C HIS A 92 7.28 -22.14 7.64
N LYS A 93 7.15 -23.41 7.23
CA LYS A 93 6.00 -24.24 7.59
C LYS A 93 5.86 -24.43 9.11
N ARG A 94 6.98 -24.65 9.80
CA ARG A 94 7.03 -24.76 11.26
C ARG A 94 6.59 -23.44 11.93
N ALA A 95 7.14 -22.32 11.48
CA ALA A 95 6.80 -20.98 11.97
C ALA A 95 5.30 -20.68 11.83
N LEU A 96 4.71 -20.97 10.67
CA LEU A 96 3.27 -20.79 10.44
C LEU A 96 2.40 -21.70 11.32
N SER A 97 2.91 -22.87 11.73
CA SER A 97 2.20 -23.77 12.64
C SER A 97 2.26 -23.30 14.10
N ASN A 98 3.24 -22.47 14.43
CA ASN A 98 3.47 -21.93 15.78
C ASN A 98 2.87 -20.52 15.96
N ILE A 99 2.40 -19.88 14.89
CA ILE A 99 1.66 -18.62 15.00
C ILE A 99 0.31 -18.91 15.64
N GLU A 100 0.06 -18.24 16.76
CA GLU A 100 -1.27 -18.16 17.35
C GLU A 100 -1.97 -16.92 16.75
N VAL A 101 -2.95 -17.14 15.89
CA VAL A 101 -3.82 -16.06 15.42
C VAL A 101 -4.84 -15.79 16.51
N THR A 102 -4.57 -14.80 17.36
CA THR A 102 -5.55 -14.30 18.31
C THR A 102 -6.73 -13.74 17.50
N SER A 103 -7.85 -14.46 17.51
CA SER A 103 -9.11 -14.04 16.87
C SER A 103 -9.90 -13.10 17.76
#